data_AF-A0A944PMF0-F1
#
_entry.id   AF-A0A944PMF0-F1
#
_cell.length_a   1.000
_cell.length_b   1.000
_cell.length_c   1.000
_cell.angle_alpha   90.00
_cell.angle_beta   90.00
_cell.angle_gamma   90.00
#
_symmetry.space_group_name_H-M   'P 1'
#
loop_
_entity.id
_entity.type
_entity.pdbx_description
1 polymer ?
#
loop_
_entity_poly.entity_id
_entity_poly.type
_entity_poly.pdbx_seq_one_letter_code
_entity_poly.pdbx_strand_id
1 'polypeptide(L)'
;MRPLYLAWLSALSAREAEDDDEEEYQSSLEPPVPAGLGELTAPQSALADFLRVDSDLLTVAAQSSTAAPEPAARLTRKELARLVSALPDEEKDALLVRLALGPEPHLHSELVHRLRETSAPATAPGRRTAARLLDAAHTRRAERHGHAERDRLRARATRLTALAAEADVIWNQAEAHIASKKTSAYDAAVALLRDLRDACAHAGHGVDFQQRLGLLRDTYRSRPGLIHRLDSHGLR
;
A
#
# COMPACT_ATOMS: atom_id res chain seq x y z
N MET A 1 -16.91 17.13 -4.13
CA MET A 1 -15.57 17.55 -4.59
C MET A 1 -14.51 16.44 -4.49
N ARG A 2 -14.34 15.72 -3.37
CA ARG A 2 -13.34 14.62 -3.26
C ARG A 2 -13.44 13.52 -4.34
N PRO A 3 -14.63 13.01 -4.71
CA PRO A 3 -14.73 11.97 -5.75
C PRO A 3 -14.19 12.40 -7.12
N LEU A 4 -14.43 13.66 -7.51
CA LEU A 4 -13.93 14.21 -8.77
C LEU A 4 -12.40 14.36 -8.75
N TYR A 5 -11.84 14.78 -7.62
CA TYR A 5 -10.40 14.87 -7.47
C TYR A 5 -9.73 13.48 -7.51
N LEU A 6 -10.34 12.46 -6.90
CA LEU A 6 -9.87 11.06 -7.00
C LEU A 6 -9.92 10.54 -8.44
N ALA A 7 -10.98 10.85 -9.20
CA ALA A 7 -11.06 10.51 -10.61
C ALA A 7 -9.98 11.22 -11.45
N TRP A 8 -9.68 12.48 -11.13
CA TRP A 8 -8.60 13.22 -11.78
C TRP A 8 -7.22 12.61 -11.49
N LEU A 9 -6.94 12.21 -10.25
CA LEU A 9 -5.69 11.50 -9.91
C LEU A 9 -5.57 10.16 -10.67
N SER A 10 -6.67 9.40 -10.76
CA SER A 10 -6.70 8.15 -11.53
C SER A 10 -6.38 8.38 -13.01
N ALA A 11 -6.96 9.42 -13.60
CA ALA A 11 -6.69 9.80 -14.99
C ALA A 11 -5.24 10.22 -15.23
N LEU A 12 -4.60 10.88 -14.25
CA LEU A 12 -3.17 11.19 -14.31
C LEU A 12 -2.31 9.92 -14.29
N SER A 13 -2.61 8.97 -13.39
CA SER A 13 -1.86 7.71 -13.31
C SER A 13 -2.01 6.86 -14.57
N ALA A 14 -3.18 6.83 -15.19
CA ALA A 14 -3.39 6.10 -16.44
C ALA A 14 -2.55 6.67 -17.57
N ARG A 15 -2.46 8.00 -17.67
CA ARG A 15 -1.68 8.70 -18.71
C ARG A 15 -0.18 8.66 -18.49
N GLU A 16 0.30 8.65 -17.23
CA GLU A 16 1.72 8.37 -16.93
C GLU A 16 2.15 7.02 -17.51
N ALA A 17 1.25 6.04 -17.61
CA ALA A 17 1.56 4.70 -18.13
C ALA A 17 1.50 4.59 -19.66
N GLU A 18 0.95 5.58 -20.36
CA GLU A 18 0.71 5.53 -21.80
C GLU A 18 1.85 6.15 -22.62
N ASP A 19 2.83 6.84 -22.01
CA ASP A 19 4.03 7.46 -22.65
C ASP A 19 3.74 8.36 -23.90
N ASP A 20 2.48 8.58 -24.29
CA ASP A 20 2.12 9.10 -25.61
C ASP A 20 1.85 10.62 -25.66
N ASP A 21 1.69 11.30 -24.52
CA ASP A 21 1.29 12.72 -24.48
C ASP A 21 2.04 13.53 -23.41
N GLU A 22 3.36 13.67 -23.54
CA GLU A 22 4.21 14.44 -22.60
C GLU A 22 3.91 15.95 -22.59
N GLU A 23 3.40 16.54 -23.68
CA GLU A 23 3.34 18.00 -23.85
C GLU A 23 2.09 18.67 -23.22
N GLU A 24 0.93 18.02 -23.17
CA GLU A 24 -0.34 18.63 -22.69
C GLU A 24 -0.42 18.68 -21.14
N TYR A 25 0.21 17.74 -20.43
CA TYR A 25 0.12 17.63 -18.97
C TYR A 25 1.25 18.32 -18.20
N GLN A 26 2.41 18.58 -18.84
CA GLN A 26 3.49 19.36 -18.23
C GLN A 26 3.02 20.77 -17.80
N SER A 27 2.11 21.35 -18.57
CA SER A 27 1.54 22.69 -18.32
C SER A 27 0.19 22.68 -17.58
N SER A 28 -0.42 21.50 -17.42
CA SER A 28 -1.71 21.36 -16.75
C SER A 28 -1.57 21.65 -15.26
N LEU A 29 -2.36 22.61 -14.76
CA LEU A 29 -2.39 22.96 -13.35
C LEU A 29 -3.22 21.95 -12.56
N GLU A 30 -2.77 21.67 -11.33
CA GLU A 30 -3.54 20.87 -10.40
C GLU A 30 -4.87 21.59 -10.08
N PRO A 31 -6.02 20.90 -10.14
CA PRO A 31 -7.28 21.47 -9.73
C PRO A 31 -7.27 21.77 -8.22
N PRO A 32 -8.19 22.62 -7.71
CA PRO A 32 -8.29 22.92 -6.29
C PRO A 32 -8.37 21.65 -5.44
N VAL A 33 -7.45 21.53 -4.47
CA VAL A 33 -7.34 20.35 -3.62
C VAL A 33 -8.48 20.37 -2.60
N PRO A 34 -9.34 19.34 -2.56
CA PRO A 34 -10.41 19.29 -1.59
C PRO A 34 -9.83 19.09 -0.19
N ALA A 35 -10.38 19.77 0.82
CA ALA A 35 -10.03 19.53 2.22
C ALA A 35 -10.30 18.07 2.61
N GLY A 36 -9.57 17.50 3.57
CA GLY A 36 -9.77 16.14 4.08
C GLY A 36 -9.36 15.03 3.11
N LEU A 37 -8.45 15.29 2.17
CA LEU A 37 -7.94 14.25 1.26
C LEU A 37 -7.01 13.25 1.98
N GLY A 38 -6.39 13.66 3.09
CA GLY A 38 -5.61 12.78 3.97
C GLY A 38 -6.45 11.89 4.89
N GLU A 39 -7.76 12.15 5.00
CA GLU A 39 -8.69 11.45 5.90
C GLU A 39 -9.91 10.99 5.09
N LEU A 40 -9.68 10.06 4.15
CA LEU A 40 -10.76 9.53 3.33
C LEU A 40 -11.75 8.73 4.19
N THR A 41 -13.04 8.96 3.96
CA THR A 41 -14.09 8.11 4.55
C THR A 41 -14.11 6.74 3.88
N ALA A 42 -14.66 5.71 4.53
CA ALA A 42 -14.70 4.36 3.95
C ALA A 42 -15.26 4.30 2.51
N PRO A 43 -16.36 5.01 2.16
CA PRO A 43 -16.81 5.08 0.76
C PRO A 43 -15.82 5.76 -0.20
N GLN A 44 -15.05 6.74 0.27
CA GLN A 44 -14.04 7.43 -0.53
C GLN A 44 -12.79 6.56 -0.73
N SER A 45 -12.37 5.82 0.29
CA SER A 45 -11.31 4.80 0.17
C SER A 45 -11.71 3.72 -0.82
N ALA A 46 -12.93 3.18 -0.72
CA ALA A 46 -13.44 2.18 -1.66
C ALA A 46 -13.49 2.71 -3.11
N LEU A 47 -13.83 4.00 -3.28
CA LEU A 47 -13.78 4.64 -4.59
C LEU A 47 -12.34 4.79 -5.11
N ALA A 48 -11.40 5.21 -4.27
CA ALA A 48 -9.99 5.33 -4.64
C ALA A 48 -9.40 3.97 -5.08
N ASP A 49 -9.74 2.91 -4.35
CA ASP A 49 -9.36 1.54 -4.68
C ASP A 49 -9.98 1.08 -6.00
N PHE A 50 -11.27 1.34 -6.20
CA PHE A 50 -11.98 1.00 -7.45
C PHE A 50 -11.35 1.70 -8.67
N LEU A 51 -10.99 2.98 -8.52
CA LEU A 51 -10.33 3.78 -9.54
C LEU A 51 -8.82 3.49 -9.67
N ARG A 52 -8.28 2.59 -8.84
CA ARG A 52 -6.86 2.25 -8.76
C ARG A 52 -5.96 3.49 -8.66
N VAL A 53 -6.36 4.46 -7.85
CA VAL A 53 -5.57 5.67 -7.61
C VAL A 53 -4.25 5.25 -6.96
N ASP A 54 -3.12 5.69 -7.53
CA ASP A 54 -1.81 5.43 -6.93
C ASP A 54 -1.75 6.01 -5.51
N SER A 55 -1.39 5.17 -4.53
CA SER A 55 -1.40 5.53 -3.11
C SER A 55 -0.36 6.59 -2.76
N ASP A 56 0.81 6.57 -3.42
CA ASP A 56 1.84 7.58 -3.21
C ASP A 56 1.43 8.90 -3.84
N LEU A 57 0.83 8.87 -5.04
CA LEU A 57 0.25 10.04 -5.69
C LEU A 57 -0.83 10.68 -4.82
N LEU A 58 -1.77 9.89 -4.30
CA LEU A 58 -2.80 10.34 -3.38
C LEU A 58 -2.18 10.95 -2.10
N THR A 59 -1.12 10.35 -1.58
CA THR A 59 -0.45 10.86 -0.38
C THR A 59 0.24 12.20 -0.64
N VAL A 60 0.92 12.36 -1.77
CA VAL A 60 1.53 13.62 -2.18
C VAL A 60 0.46 14.68 -2.48
N ALA A 61 -0.66 14.28 -3.08
CA ALA A 61 -1.82 15.12 -3.29
C ALA A 61 -2.34 15.69 -1.95
N ALA A 62 -2.51 14.80 -0.96
CA ALA A 62 -3.05 15.12 0.35
C ALA A 62 -2.18 16.08 1.18
N GLN A 63 -0.88 16.21 0.90
CA GLN A 63 0.00 17.18 1.57
C GLN A 63 -0.45 18.63 1.41
N SER A 64 -1.15 18.94 0.31
CA SER A 64 -1.72 20.26 0.05
C SER A 64 -3.20 20.37 0.45
N SER A 65 -3.77 19.30 0.99
CA SER A 65 -5.15 19.28 1.48
C SER A 65 -5.21 19.91 2.87
N THR A 66 -6.12 20.86 3.05
CA THR A 66 -6.47 21.35 4.38
C THR A 66 -7.15 20.24 5.18
N ALA A 67 -7.06 20.27 6.51
CA ALA A 67 -7.81 19.34 7.37
C ALA A 67 -9.30 19.32 6.97
N ALA A 68 -9.94 18.15 7.10
CA ALA A 68 -11.37 18.06 6.87
C ALA A 68 -12.07 19.08 7.79
N PRO A 69 -12.98 19.93 7.26
CA PRO A 69 -13.91 20.60 8.17
C PRO A 69 -14.62 19.51 8.96
N GLU A 70 -14.77 19.72 10.27
CA GLU A 70 -15.49 18.76 11.12
C GLU A 70 -16.78 18.34 10.42
N PRO A 71 -17.13 17.04 10.44
CA PRO A 71 -18.32 16.54 9.76
C PRO A 71 -19.46 17.45 10.16
N ALA A 72 -19.97 18.22 9.19
CA ALA A 72 -20.88 19.33 9.45
C ALA A 72 -21.90 18.85 10.46
N ALA A 73 -21.78 19.35 11.70
CA ALA A 73 -22.57 18.85 12.81
C ALA A 73 -24.00 18.84 12.32
N ARG A 74 -24.70 17.71 12.52
CA ARG A 74 -26.08 17.55 12.07
C ARG A 74 -26.81 18.79 12.58
N LEU A 75 -27.21 19.69 11.68
CA LEU A 75 -27.70 21.01 12.06
C LEU A 75 -28.74 20.81 13.15
N THR A 76 -28.51 21.42 14.30
CA THR A 76 -29.42 21.30 15.42
C THR A 76 -30.78 21.82 14.98
N ARG A 77 -31.86 21.36 15.63
CA ARG A 77 -33.22 21.86 15.34
C ARG A 77 -33.28 23.40 15.34
N LYS A 78 -32.50 24.04 16.22
CA LYS A 78 -32.42 25.51 16.34
C LYS A 78 -31.75 26.18 15.14
N GLU A 79 -30.66 25.60 14.63
CA GLU A 79 -29.97 26.08 13.43
C GLU A 79 -30.81 25.87 12.18
N LEU A 80 -31.45 24.70 12.05
CA LEU A 80 -32.41 24.45 10.97
C LEU A 80 -33.57 25.45 11.01
N ALA A 81 -34.17 25.69 12.18
CA ALA A 81 -35.25 26.67 12.31
C ALA A 81 -34.79 28.08 11.91
N ARG A 82 -33.57 28.49 12.26
CA ARG A 82 -33.01 29.78 11.87
C ARG A 82 -32.81 29.88 10.35
N LEU A 83 -32.21 28.87 9.73
CA LEU A 83 -31.97 28.85 8.27
C LEU A 83 -33.29 28.79 7.49
N VAL A 84 -34.25 27.98 7.96
CA VAL A 84 -35.59 27.92 7.38
C VAL A 84 -36.29 29.26 7.51
N SER A 85 -36.19 29.95 8.65
CA SER A 85 -36.79 31.27 8.81
C SER A 85 -36.23 32.33 7.85
N ALA A 86 -34.96 32.18 7.45
CA ALA A 86 -34.27 33.08 6.52
C ALA A 86 -34.60 32.81 5.03
N LEU A 87 -35.32 31.73 4.69
CA LEU A 87 -35.79 31.50 3.33
C LEU A 87 -36.87 32.54 2.95
N PRO A 88 -36.93 32.98 1.68
CA PRO A 88 -38.05 33.76 1.16
C PRO A 88 -39.38 33.03 1.38
N ASP A 89 -40.44 33.78 1.68
CA ASP A 89 -41.75 33.18 1.99
C ASP A 89 -42.34 32.45 0.76
N GLU A 90 -42.11 32.98 -0.45
CA GLU A 90 -42.48 32.31 -1.71
C GLU A 90 -41.83 30.93 -1.87
N GLU A 91 -40.56 30.79 -1.47
CA GLU A 91 -39.81 29.54 -1.54
C GLU A 91 -40.31 28.55 -0.48
N LYS A 92 -40.63 29.03 0.74
CA LYS A 92 -41.23 28.21 1.79
C LYS A 92 -42.59 27.65 1.37
N ASP A 93 -43.46 28.49 0.81
CA ASP A 93 -44.81 28.10 0.40
C ASP A 93 -44.76 27.07 -0.73
N ALA A 94 -43.88 27.26 -1.71
CA ALA A 94 -43.68 26.30 -2.79
C ALA A 94 -43.23 24.92 -2.28
N LEU A 95 -42.30 24.88 -1.32
CA LEU A 95 -41.84 23.63 -0.70
C LEU A 95 -42.95 22.92 0.10
N LEU A 96 -43.79 23.68 0.83
CA LEU A 96 -44.92 23.13 1.58
C LEU A 96 -46.01 22.56 0.65
N VAL A 97 -46.29 23.25 -0.46
CA VAL A 97 -47.23 22.76 -1.48
C VAL A 97 -46.70 21.46 -2.11
N ARG A 98 -45.42 21.40 -2.50
CA ARG A 98 -44.79 20.18 -3.02
C ARG A 98 -44.89 19.01 -2.04
N LEU A 99 -44.64 19.28 -0.76
CA LEU A 99 -44.78 18.26 0.29
C LEU A 99 -46.22 17.76 0.46
N ALA A 100 -47.21 18.66 0.33
CA ALA A 100 -48.63 18.31 0.45
C ALA A 100 -49.16 17.51 -0.75
N LEU A 101 -48.59 17.71 -1.95
CA LEU A 101 -48.97 17.02 -3.18
C LEU A 101 -48.52 15.55 -3.21
N GLY A 102 -47.51 15.17 -2.42
CA GLY A 102 -47.11 13.79 -2.25
C GLY A 102 -45.61 13.59 -2.00
N PRO A 103 -45.17 12.34 -1.80
CA PRO A 103 -43.77 12.03 -1.56
C PRO A 103 -42.93 12.22 -2.82
N GLU A 104 -42.12 13.29 -2.84
CA GLU A 104 -41.05 13.47 -3.82
C GLU A 104 -39.73 12.86 -3.28
N PRO A 105 -39.09 11.90 -3.99
CA PRO A 105 -37.90 11.18 -3.51
C PRO A 105 -36.70 12.07 -3.16
N HIS A 106 -36.63 13.26 -3.74
CA HIS A 106 -35.45 14.13 -3.66
C HIS A 106 -35.72 15.47 -2.94
N LEU A 107 -36.96 15.76 -2.53
CA LEU A 107 -37.33 17.02 -1.90
C LEU A 107 -36.55 17.29 -0.61
N HIS A 108 -36.35 16.25 0.21
CA HIS A 108 -35.55 16.35 1.43
C HIS A 108 -34.07 16.65 1.12
N SER A 109 -33.47 15.97 0.14
CA SER A 109 -32.07 16.23 -0.24
C SER A 109 -31.89 17.62 -0.84
N GLU A 110 -32.84 18.08 -1.64
CA GLU A 110 -32.86 19.41 -2.25
C GLU A 110 -32.92 20.50 -1.17
N LEU A 111 -33.86 20.40 -0.22
CA LEU A 111 -33.98 21.33 0.89
C LEU A 111 -32.70 21.37 1.75
N VAL A 112 -32.15 20.20 2.08
CA VAL A 112 -30.91 20.12 2.87
C VAL A 112 -29.73 20.72 2.09
N HIS A 113 -29.66 20.54 0.78
CA HIS A 113 -28.64 21.16 -0.07
C HIS A 113 -28.77 22.68 -0.06
N ARG A 114 -29.99 23.18 -0.31
CA ARG A 114 -30.33 24.60 -0.32
C ARG A 114 -29.99 25.30 1.00
N LEU A 115 -30.27 24.65 2.13
CA LEU A 115 -29.93 25.15 3.47
C LEU A 115 -28.42 25.09 3.78
N ARG A 116 -27.65 24.30 3.03
CA ARG A 116 -26.19 24.13 3.19
C ARG A 116 -25.36 24.94 2.19
N GLU A 117 -25.93 25.37 1.06
CA GLU A 117 -25.24 26.15 0.01
C GLU A 117 -24.58 27.45 0.51
N THR A 118 -24.91 27.89 1.73
CA THR A 118 -24.21 28.96 2.44
C THR A 118 -22.81 28.57 2.96
N SER A 119 -22.38 27.30 2.84
CA SER A 119 -21.03 26.84 3.18
C SER A 119 -20.35 26.23 1.95
N ALA A 120 -19.56 27.04 1.24
CA ALA A 120 -18.74 26.56 0.14
C ALA A 120 -17.81 25.42 0.63
N PRO A 121 -17.64 24.33 -0.15
CA PRO A 121 -16.70 23.28 0.21
C PRO A 121 -15.29 23.87 0.29
N ALA A 122 -14.61 23.69 1.42
CA ALA A 122 -13.25 24.17 1.61
C ALA A 122 -12.30 23.48 0.61
N THR A 123 -11.77 24.25 -0.34
CA THR A 123 -10.75 23.83 -1.30
C THR A 123 -9.55 24.74 -1.20
N ALA A 124 -8.34 24.17 -1.20
CA ALA A 124 -7.11 24.96 -1.33
C ALA A 124 -6.80 25.15 -2.83
N PRO A 125 -6.33 26.34 -3.27
CA PRO A 125 -5.92 26.53 -4.65
C PRO A 125 -4.72 25.63 -4.97
N GLY A 126 -4.85 24.81 -6.02
CA GLY A 126 -3.74 24.05 -6.59
C GLY A 126 -2.74 25.01 -7.23
N ARG A 127 -1.51 25.07 -6.70
CA ARG A 127 -0.44 25.97 -7.19
C ARG A 127 0.68 25.23 -7.93
N ARG A 128 0.63 23.90 -7.97
CA ARG A 128 1.60 23.04 -8.65
C ARG A 128 1.02 22.50 -9.95
N THR A 129 1.90 22.15 -10.88
CA THR A 129 1.54 21.43 -12.11
C THR A 129 1.30 19.95 -11.81
N ALA A 130 0.55 19.28 -12.69
CA ALA A 130 0.37 17.84 -12.67
C ALA A 130 1.71 17.10 -12.76
N ALA A 131 2.65 17.57 -13.60
CA ALA A 131 3.99 17.01 -13.70
C ALA A 131 4.74 17.04 -12.35
N ARG A 132 4.75 18.18 -11.65
CA ARG A 132 5.39 18.29 -10.34
C ARG A 132 4.76 17.35 -9.29
N LEU A 133 3.46 17.08 -9.41
CA LEU A 133 2.75 16.13 -8.56
C LEU A 133 3.19 14.69 -8.86
N LEU A 134 3.28 14.31 -10.14
CA LEU A 134 3.76 13.00 -10.59
C LEU A 134 5.23 12.75 -10.22
N ASP A 135 6.12 13.74 -10.41
CA ASP A 135 7.54 13.65 -10.01
C ASP A 135 7.73 13.38 -8.51
N ALA A 136 6.96 14.10 -7.69
CA ALA A 136 6.99 13.92 -6.25
C ALA A 136 6.44 12.53 -5.86
N ALA A 137 5.40 12.03 -6.55
CA ALA A 137 4.91 10.68 -6.36
C ALA A 137 5.93 9.61 -6.80
N HIS A 138 6.64 9.85 -7.90
CA HIS A 138 7.71 8.96 -8.39
C HIS A 138 8.87 8.86 -7.39
N THR A 139 9.33 10.00 -6.87
CA THR A 139 10.41 10.03 -5.87
C THR A 139 10.01 9.24 -4.63
N ARG A 140 8.78 9.42 -4.15
CA ARG A 140 8.24 8.67 -3.02
C ARG A 140 8.15 7.17 -3.28
N ARG A 141 7.70 6.75 -4.48
CA ARG A 141 7.69 5.34 -4.91
C ARG A 141 9.09 4.75 -4.86
N ALA A 142 10.09 5.46 -5.39
CA ALA A 142 11.48 5.03 -5.41
C ALA A 142 12.08 4.91 -3.99
N GLU A 143 11.79 5.87 -3.11
CA GLU A 143 12.21 5.84 -1.71
C GLU A 143 11.61 4.65 -0.95
N ARG A 144 10.30 4.40 -1.13
CA ARG A 144 9.58 3.28 -0.51
C ARG A 144 10.14 1.94 -0.99
N HIS A 145 10.38 1.79 -2.30
CA HIS A 145 11.00 0.58 -2.85
C HIS A 145 12.41 0.39 -2.30
N GLY A 146 13.23 1.44 -2.30
CA GLY A 146 14.57 1.41 -1.75
C GLY A 146 14.61 1.07 -0.25
N HIS A 147 13.65 1.55 0.53
CA HIS A 147 13.53 1.21 1.95
C HIS A 147 13.16 -0.26 2.14
N ALA A 148 12.13 -0.75 1.43
CA ALA A 148 11.70 -2.15 1.51
C ALA A 148 12.83 -3.12 1.11
N GLU A 149 13.61 -2.81 0.08
CA GLU A 149 14.76 -3.62 -0.32
C GLU A 149 15.87 -3.60 0.74
N ARG A 150 16.19 -2.43 1.31
CA ARG A 150 17.17 -2.33 2.41
C ARG A 150 16.73 -3.16 3.62
N ASP A 151 15.46 -3.12 3.97
CA ASP A 151 14.93 -3.88 5.10
C ASP A 151 14.93 -5.40 4.83
N ARG A 152 14.60 -5.82 3.61
CA ARG A 152 14.73 -7.23 3.17
C ARG A 152 16.17 -7.72 3.27
N LEU A 153 17.13 -6.91 2.80
CA LEU A 153 18.55 -7.24 2.87
C LEU A 153 19.04 -7.30 4.32
N ARG A 154 18.62 -6.35 5.17
CA ARG A 154 18.93 -6.37 6.62
C ARG A 154 18.36 -7.59 7.31
N ALA A 155 17.07 -7.89 7.09
CA ALA A 155 16.42 -9.07 7.67
C ALA A 155 17.11 -10.37 7.23
N ARG A 156 17.50 -10.45 5.94
CA ARG A 156 18.28 -11.59 5.43
C ARG A 156 19.64 -11.69 6.11
N ALA A 157 20.37 -10.59 6.24
CA ALA A 157 21.67 -10.58 6.92
C ALA A 157 21.55 -11.03 8.38
N THR A 158 20.60 -10.46 9.14
CA THR A 158 20.33 -10.87 10.52
C THR A 158 20.00 -12.36 10.63
N ARG A 159 19.17 -12.89 9.73
CA ARG A 159 18.83 -14.32 9.68
C ARG A 159 20.07 -15.18 9.42
N LEU A 160 20.92 -14.81 8.46
CA LEU A 160 22.14 -15.55 8.15
C LEU A 160 23.13 -15.53 9.32
N THR A 161 23.28 -14.38 9.99
CA THR A 161 24.13 -14.27 11.19
C THR A 161 23.62 -15.15 12.33
N ALA A 162 22.31 -15.16 12.59
CA ALA A 162 21.71 -16.03 13.61
C ALA A 162 21.91 -17.51 13.26
N LEU A 163 21.70 -17.89 11.99
CA LEU A 163 21.87 -19.26 11.52
C LEU A 163 23.33 -19.72 11.62
N ALA A 164 24.30 -18.83 11.36
CA ALA A 164 25.72 -19.13 11.53
C ALA A 164 26.10 -19.33 13.00
N ALA A 165 25.48 -18.60 13.94
CA ALA A 165 25.71 -18.77 15.38
C ALA A 165 25.19 -20.13 15.89
N GLU A 166 24.13 -20.66 15.28
CA GLU A 166 23.53 -21.96 15.60
C GLU A 166 24.04 -23.10 14.71
N ALA A 167 25.16 -22.91 14.01
CA ALA A 167 25.66 -23.84 13.01
C ALA A 167 25.77 -25.29 13.51
N ASP A 168 26.32 -25.51 14.71
CA ASP A 168 26.46 -26.85 15.28
C ASP A 168 25.11 -27.54 15.55
N VAL A 169 24.10 -26.79 15.98
CA VAL A 169 22.76 -27.32 16.22
C VAL A 169 22.12 -27.75 14.90
N ILE A 170 22.29 -26.96 13.85
CA ILE A 170 21.75 -27.23 12.52
C ILE A 170 22.45 -28.43 11.88
N TRP A 171 23.76 -28.56 12.06
CA TRP A 171 24.52 -29.75 11.65
C TRP A 171 23.96 -31.01 12.30
N ASN A 172 23.76 -31.00 13.63
CA ASN A 172 23.19 -32.14 14.35
C ASN A 172 21.78 -32.50 13.88
N GLN A 173 20.94 -31.50 13.58
CA GLN A 173 19.60 -31.72 13.04
C GLN A 173 19.64 -32.34 11.64
N ALA A 174 20.52 -31.85 10.76
CA ALA A 174 20.71 -32.40 9.42
C ALA A 174 21.18 -33.87 9.49
N GLU A 175 22.14 -34.18 10.36
CA GLU A 175 22.59 -35.56 10.58
C GLU A 175 21.49 -36.47 11.15
N ALA A 176 20.68 -35.98 12.09
CA ALA A 176 19.53 -36.73 12.61
C ALA A 176 18.49 -37.04 11.53
N HIS A 177 18.20 -36.05 10.66
CA HIS A 177 17.32 -36.25 9.51
C HIS A 177 17.90 -37.28 8.54
N ILE A 178 19.20 -37.24 8.25
CA ILE A 178 19.88 -38.25 7.42
C ILE A 178 19.85 -39.63 8.08
N ALA A 179 20.02 -39.72 9.40
CA ALA A 179 19.99 -40.97 10.14
C ALA A 179 18.62 -41.68 10.08
N SER A 180 17.52 -40.92 9.95
CA SER A 180 16.16 -41.45 9.88
C SER A 180 15.84 -42.30 8.64
N LYS A 181 16.72 -42.28 7.61
CA LYS A 181 16.61 -43.06 6.35
C LYS A 181 15.29 -42.85 5.57
N LYS A 182 14.59 -41.75 5.81
CA LYS A 182 13.36 -41.39 5.07
C LYS A 182 13.68 -40.42 3.95
N THR A 183 13.03 -40.61 2.80
CA THR A 183 13.17 -39.73 1.63
C THR A 183 12.83 -38.28 1.95
N SER A 184 11.70 -38.01 2.62
CA SER A 184 11.33 -36.64 3.02
C SER A 184 12.32 -36.01 4.02
N ALA A 185 13.00 -36.81 4.83
CA ALA A 185 14.00 -36.33 5.77
C ALA A 185 15.31 -35.95 5.06
N TYR A 186 15.65 -36.58 3.93
CA TYR A 186 16.77 -36.13 3.10
C TYR A 186 16.50 -34.76 2.48
N ASP A 187 15.27 -34.47 2.04
CA ASP A 187 14.92 -33.14 1.53
C ASP A 187 15.03 -32.07 2.62
N ALA A 188 14.57 -32.38 3.84
CA ALA A 188 14.72 -31.49 4.99
C ALA A 188 16.20 -31.26 5.36
N ALA A 189 17.02 -32.31 5.39
CA ALA A 189 18.44 -32.20 5.67
C ALA A 189 19.17 -31.35 4.62
N VAL A 190 18.86 -31.55 3.33
CA VAL A 190 19.47 -30.79 2.23
C VAL A 190 19.06 -29.31 2.29
N ALA A 191 17.81 -29.01 2.66
CA ALA A 191 17.38 -27.64 2.89
C ALA A 191 18.17 -26.96 4.03
N LEU A 192 18.33 -27.65 5.17
CA LEU A 192 19.11 -27.14 6.31
C LEU A 192 20.59 -26.91 5.93
N LEU A 193 21.21 -27.85 5.21
CA LEU A 193 22.60 -27.73 4.77
C LEU A 193 22.80 -26.60 3.75
N ARG A 194 21.82 -26.35 2.87
CA ARG A 194 21.86 -25.22 1.94
C ARG A 194 21.78 -23.89 2.68
N ASP A 195 20.85 -23.75 3.61
CA ASP A 195 20.69 -22.53 4.39
C ASP A 195 21.96 -22.29 5.24
N LEU A 196 22.54 -23.35 5.81
CA LEU A 196 23.78 -23.29 6.58
C LEU A 196 25.00 -22.92 5.71
N ARG A 197 25.09 -23.42 4.48
CA ARG A 197 26.14 -23.01 3.53
C ARG A 197 26.11 -21.49 3.32
N ASP A 198 24.93 -20.94 3.07
CA ASP A 198 24.75 -19.53 2.78
C ASP A 198 25.07 -18.68 4.04
N ALA A 199 24.75 -19.18 5.24
CA ALA A 199 25.10 -18.53 6.50
C ALA A 199 26.60 -18.59 6.82
N CYS A 200 27.26 -19.74 6.63
CA CYS A 200 28.70 -19.88 6.80
C CYS A 200 29.47 -19.04 5.76
N ALA A 201 28.98 -18.92 4.53
CA ALA A 201 29.55 -18.01 3.53
C ALA A 201 29.43 -16.54 3.96
N HIS A 202 28.29 -16.14 4.53
CA HIS A 202 28.08 -14.79 5.05
C HIS A 202 28.99 -14.47 6.26
N ALA A 203 29.19 -15.44 7.15
CA ALA A 203 30.00 -15.30 8.36
C ALA A 203 31.51 -15.52 8.13
N GLY A 204 31.95 -15.90 6.93
CA GLY A 204 33.36 -16.18 6.61
C GLY A 204 33.86 -17.57 7.03
N HIS A 205 32.97 -18.45 7.50
CA HIS A 205 33.28 -19.83 7.91
C HIS A 205 33.04 -20.86 6.79
N GLY A 206 33.14 -20.43 5.52
CA GLY A 206 32.85 -21.29 4.37
C GLY A 206 33.77 -22.50 4.26
N VAL A 207 35.03 -22.38 4.68
CA VAL A 207 36.01 -23.47 4.64
C VAL A 207 35.63 -24.60 5.61
N ASP A 208 35.26 -24.26 6.85
CA ASP A 208 34.86 -25.23 7.87
C ASP A 208 33.58 -25.97 7.45
N PHE A 209 32.64 -25.26 6.83
CA PHE A 209 31.45 -25.87 6.24
C PHE A 209 31.82 -26.91 5.18
N GLN A 210 32.72 -26.58 4.26
CA GLN A 210 33.14 -27.49 3.18
C GLN A 210 33.86 -28.72 3.71
N GLN A 211 34.72 -28.56 4.73
CA GLN A 211 35.37 -29.70 5.39
C GLN A 211 34.36 -30.64 6.04
N ARG A 212 33.40 -30.11 6.82
CA ARG A 212 32.33 -30.92 7.42
C ARG A 212 31.43 -31.58 6.37
N LEU A 213 31.10 -30.87 5.30
CA LEU A 213 30.31 -31.42 4.19
C LEU A 213 31.04 -32.59 3.51
N GLY A 214 32.35 -32.47 3.29
CA GLY A 214 33.19 -33.55 2.77
C GLY A 214 33.14 -34.80 3.66
N LEU A 215 33.35 -34.63 4.97
CA LEU A 215 33.26 -35.73 5.94
C LEU A 215 31.87 -36.40 5.95
N LEU A 216 30.80 -35.59 5.86
CA LEU A 216 29.42 -36.09 5.76
C LEU A 216 29.22 -36.94 4.51
N ARG A 217 29.71 -36.47 3.35
CA ARG A 217 29.62 -37.18 2.07
C ARG A 217 30.37 -38.51 2.11
N ASP A 218 31.57 -38.53 2.68
CA ASP A 218 32.37 -39.75 2.83
C ASP A 218 31.67 -40.78 3.73
N THR A 219 31.08 -40.31 4.83
CA THR A 219 30.33 -41.15 5.78
C THR A 219 29.09 -41.78 5.13
N TYR A 220 28.38 -41.04 4.28
CA TYR A 220 27.15 -41.48 3.63
C TYR A 220 27.30 -41.86 2.16
N ARG A 221 28.52 -42.13 1.70
CA ARG A 221 28.83 -42.51 0.29
C ARG A 221 28.00 -43.69 -0.23
N SER A 222 27.58 -44.59 0.66
CA SER A 222 26.77 -45.77 0.33
C SER A 222 25.28 -45.45 0.10
N ARG A 223 24.87 -44.18 0.20
CA ARG A 223 23.48 -43.73 0.05
C ARG A 223 23.31 -42.84 -1.19
N PRO A 224 23.21 -43.44 -2.40
CA PRO A 224 23.22 -42.68 -3.66
C PRO A 224 22.07 -41.66 -3.79
N GLY A 225 20.90 -41.95 -3.20
CA GLY A 225 19.76 -41.03 -3.21
C GLY A 225 19.98 -39.74 -2.40
N LEU A 226 20.80 -39.79 -1.34
CA LEU A 226 21.19 -38.60 -0.58
C LEU A 226 22.24 -37.79 -1.35
N ILE A 227 23.28 -38.47 -1.86
CA ILE A 227 24.36 -37.82 -2.62
C ILE A 227 23.81 -37.09 -3.85
N HIS A 228 22.89 -37.71 -4.59
CA HIS A 228 22.25 -37.07 -5.75
C HIS A 228 21.54 -35.75 -5.38
N ARG A 229 20.86 -35.70 -4.22
CA ARG A 229 20.16 -34.49 -3.75
C ARG A 229 21.10 -33.41 -3.26
N LEU A 230 22.21 -33.78 -2.62
CA LEU A 230 23.27 -32.84 -2.27
C LEU A 230 23.84 -32.20 -3.55
N ASP A 231 24.14 -33.01 -4.55
CA ASP A 231 24.69 -32.54 -5.82
C ASP A 231 23.71 -31.64 -6.59
N SER A 232 22.40 -31.96 -6.58
CA SER A 232 21.37 -31.15 -7.24
C SER A 232 21.18 -29.77 -6.61
N HIS A 233 21.53 -29.61 -5.34
CA HIS A 233 21.47 -28.32 -4.62
C HIS A 233 22.85 -27.62 -4.50
N GLY A 234 23.86 -28.11 -5.22
CA GLY A 234 25.19 -27.52 -5.26
C GLY A 234 25.96 -27.67 -3.94
N LEU A 235 25.68 -28.74 -3.18
CA LEU A 235 26.40 -29.14 -1.96
C LEU A 235 27.43 -30.22 -2.32
N ARG A 236 28.49 -29.79 -3.02
CA ARG A 236 29.58 -30.64 -3.51
C ARG A 236 30.80 -30.54 -2.62
#